data_AF-A0A2C5WTH7-F1
#
_entry.id   AF-A0A2C5WTH7-F1
#
_cell.length_a   1.000
_cell.length_b   1.000
_cell.length_c   1.000
_cell.angle_alpha   90.00
_cell.angle_beta   90.00
_cell.angle_gamma   90.00
#
_symmetry.space_group_name_H-M   'P 1'
#
loop_
_entity.id
_entity.type
_entity.pdbx_description
1 polymer ?
#
loop_
_entity_poly.entity_id
_entity_poly.type
_entity_poly.pdbx_seq_one_letter_code
_entity_poly.pdbx_strand_id
1 'polypeptide(L)' 'MPAPVPLASQHEAHLLQSNLHGYGISHDNTWIMKDGQRALWLPPGWRLMASSVAVSGTKFGIGCISGRVLVIGFKSAG' A
#
# COMPACT_ATOMS: atom_id res chain seq x y z
N MET A 1 38.38 -0.48 -17.44
CA MET A 1 37.20 -1.34 -17.30
C MET A 1 36.51 -0.99 -15.99
N PRO A 2 35.29 -0.43 -15.97
CA PRO A 2 34.58 -0.23 -14.72
C PRO A 2 33.90 -1.54 -14.27
N ALA A 3 33.92 -1.78 -12.97
CA ALA A 3 33.32 -2.96 -12.33
C ALA A 3 31.79 -3.00 -12.51
N PRO A 4 31.16 -4.19 -12.45
CA PRO A 4 29.71 -4.29 -12.55
C PRO A 4 29.08 -3.63 -11.32
N VAL A 5 28.28 -2.58 -11.58
CA VAL A 5 27.47 -1.91 -10.57
C VAL A 5 26.55 -2.93 -9.87
N PRO A 6 26.44 -2.94 -8.54
CA PRO A 6 25.49 -3.81 -7.86
C PRO A 6 24.09 -3.41 -8.31
N LEU A 7 23.41 -4.35 -8.97
CA LEU A 7 22.00 -4.28 -9.31
C LEU A 7 21.24 -3.88 -8.03
N ALA A 8 20.73 -2.66 -8.00
CA ALA A 8 19.96 -2.14 -6.87
C ALA A 8 18.81 -3.12 -6.61
N SER A 9 18.97 -3.86 -5.52
CA SER A 9 18.08 -4.90 -5.03
C SER A 9 16.75 -4.27 -4.62
N GLN A 10 15.70 -4.50 -5.42
CA GLN A 10 14.27 -4.65 -5.06
C GLN A 10 13.64 -3.68 -4.03
N HIS A 11 14.35 -2.63 -3.61
CA HIS A 11 13.94 -1.62 -2.65
C HIS A 11 13.15 -0.49 -3.30
N GLU A 12 12.94 -0.55 -4.62
CA GLU A 12 12.10 0.41 -5.34
C GLU A 12 10.61 0.30 -4.96
N ALA A 13 10.20 -0.75 -4.24
CA ALA A 13 8.88 -0.79 -3.60
C ALA A 13 8.73 0.16 -2.40
N HIS A 14 9.83 0.72 -1.87
CA HIS A 14 9.82 1.55 -0.67
C HIS A 14 9.39 3.02 -0.92
N LEU A 15 9.32 3.47 -2.17
CA LEU A 15 9.15 4.90 -2.49
C LEU A 15 7.70 5.32 -2.73
N LEU A 16 6.74 4.38 -2.76
CA LEU A 16 5.30 4.73 -2.68
C LEU A 16 4.84 5.04 -1.24
N GLN A 17 5.71 4.86 -0.24
CA GLN A 17 5.34 4.94 1.18
C GLN A 17 5.51 6.32 1.82
N SER A 18 6.21 7.28 1.22
CA SER A 18 6.70 8.44 1.97
C SER A 18 5.70 9.58 2.19
N ASN A 19 4.43 9.50 1.75
CA ASN A 19 3.43 10.53 2.12
C ASN A 19 1.94 10.10 2.11
N LEU A 20 1.64 8.84 2.42
CA LEU A 20 0.24 8.36 2.51
C LEU A 20 -0.37 8.55 3.91
N HIS A 21 -0.07 9.65 4.62
CA HIS A 21 -0.53 9.89 6.01
C HIS A 21 -0.39 8.65 6.93
N GLY A 22 0.73 7.92 6.82
CA GLY A 22 0.98 6.73 7.62
C GLY A 22 0.26 5.45 7.14
N TYR A 23 -0.59 5.52 6.12
CA TYR A 23 -1.27 4.33 5.58
C TYR A 23 -0.43 3.59 4.54
N GLY A 24 -0.58 2.28 4.49
CA GLY A 24 0.07 1.42 3.50
C GLY A 24 -0.61 0.05 3.39
N ILE A 25 -0.01 -0.84 2.60
CA ILE A 25 -0.41 -2.25 2.52
C ILE A 25 0.77 -3.10 3.03
N SER A 26 0.48 -4.19 3.73
CA SER A 26 1.48 -5.15 4.18
C SER A 26 2.13 -5.89 3.01
N HIS A 27 3.34 -6.42 3.21
CA HIS A 27 4.09 -7.13 2.15
C HIS A 27 3.37 -8.35 1.57
N ASP A 28 2.49 -8.98 2.35
CA ASP A 28 1.66 -10.12 1.95
C ASP A 28 0.31 -9.68 1.33
N ASN A 29 0.10 -8.37 1.16
CA ASN A 29 -1.12 -7.71 0.72
C ASN A 29 -2.39 -8.12 1.49
N THR A 30 -2.26 -8.58 2.74
CA THR A 30 -3.40 -9.05 3.53
C THR A 30 -3.91 -8.01 4.52
N TRP A 31 -3.12 -6.96 4.78
CA TRP A 31 -3.45 -5.91 5.73
C TRP A 31 -3.30 -4.53 5.12
N ILE A 32 -4.23 -3.67 5.48
CA ILE A 32 -4.04 -2.23 5.43
C ILE A 32 -3.32 -1.83 6.71
N MET A 33 -2.19 -1.18 6.55
CA MET A 33 -1.32 -0.70 7.61
C MET A 33 -1.62 0.77 7.86
N LYS A 34 -1.55 1.20 9.12
CA LYS A 34 -1.55 2.61 9.54
C LYS A 34 -0.45 2.80 10.58
N ASP A 35 0.45 3.74 10.35
CA ASP A 35 1.57 4.06 11.24
C ASP A 35 2.40 2.82 11.60
N GLY A 36 2.59 1.91 10.63
CA GLY A 36 3.30 0.64 10.80
C GLY A 36 2.51 -0.47 11.53
N GLN A 37 1.27 -0.21 11.94
CA GLN A 37 0.40 -1.17 12.62
C GLN A 37 -0.72 -1.70 11.72
N ARG A 38 -1.20 -2.91 12.00
CA ARG A 38 -2.32 -3.53 11.26
C ARG A 38 -3.63 -2.82 11.59
N ALA A 39 -4.21 -2.12 10.63
CA ALA A 39 -5.44 -1.34 10.80
C ALA A 39 -6.68 -2.12 10.34
N LEU A 40 -6.60 -2.79 9.19
CA LEU A 40 -7.74 -3.56 8.64
C LEU A 40 -7.28 -4.78 7.86
N TRP A 41 -7.96 -5.89 8.07
CA TRP A 41 -7.73 -7.13 7.33
C TRP A 41 -8.47 -7.11 5.99
N LEU A 42 -7.78 -7.45 4.91
CA LEU A 42 -8.36 -7.56 3.57
C LEU A 42 -8.95 -8.97 3.37
N PRO A 43 -10.20 -9.09 2.90
CA PRO A 43 -10.76 -10.38 2.50
C PRO A 43 -9.95 -11.00 1.34
N PRO A 44 -9.90 -12.34 1.23
CA PRO A 44 -9.07 -13.04 0.25
C PRO A 44 -9.19 -12.55 -1.20
N GLY A 45 -10.39 -12.17 -1.65
CA GLY A 45 -10.63 -11.69 -3.01
C GLY A 45 -9.97 -10.35 -3.38
N TRP A 46 -9.43 -9.62 -2.40
CA TRP A 46 -8.85 -8.29 -2.61
C TRP A 46 -7.31 -8.26 -2.44
N ARG A 47 -6.70 -9.35 -1.96
CA ARG A 47 -5.28 -9.37 -1.56
C ARG A 47 -4.31 -9.30 -2.75
N LEU A 48 -4.57 -10.05 -3.81
CA LEU A 48 -3.62 -10.18 -4.92
C LEU A 48 -3.81 -9.12 -6.00
N MET A 49 -4.78 -8.23 -5.85
CA MET A 49 -5.15 -7.33 -6.93
C MET A 49 -4.57 -5.93 -6.81
N ALA A 50 -4.05 -5.52 -5.65
CA ALA A 50 -3.57 -4.15 -5.43
C ALA A 50 -2.40 -3.81 -6.37
N SER A 51 -2.65 -2.91 -7.33
CA SER A 51 -1.65 -2.35 -8.24
C SER A 51 -1.22 -0.95 -7.84
N SER A 52 -2.08 -0.22 -7.12
CA SER A 52 -1.86 1.15 -6.70
C SER A 52 -2.61 1.47 -5.41
N VAL A 53 -2.10 2.43 -4.65
CA VAL A 53 -2.72 2.95 -3.43
C VAL A 53 -2.73 4.47 -3.45
N ALA A 54 -3.78 5.06 -2.89
CA ALA A 54 -3.90 6.51 -2.75
C ALA A 54 -4.58 6.87 -1.44
N VAL A 55 -4.19 7.99 -0.84
CA VAL A 55 -4.79 8.49 0.40
C VAL A 55 -5.23 9.92 0.24
N SER A 56 -6.43 10.23 0.71
CA SER A 56 -6.97 11.59 0.74
C SER A 56 -7.75 11.80 2.04
N GLY A 57 -7.19 12.61 2.94
CA GLY A 57 -7.75 12.82 4.28
C GLY A 57 -7.90 11.51 5.06
N THR A 58 -9.14 11.16 5.42
CA THR A 58 -9.46 9.89 6.12
C THR A 58 -9.84 8.75 5.16
N LYS A 59 -9.67 8.92 3.85
CA LYS A 59 -10.01 7.91 2.85
C LYS A 59 -8.74 7.23 2.31
N PHE A 60 -8.80 5.92 2.22
CA PHE A 60 -7.78 5.04 1.67
C PHE A 60 -8.34 4.33 0.42
N GLY A 61 -7.67 4.50 -0.72
CA GLY A 61 -8.03 3.91 -1.99
C GLY A 61 -7.03 2.85 -2.43
N ILE A 62 -7.52 1.71 -2.93
CA ILE A 62 -6.72 0.64 -3.54
C ILE A 62 -7.21 0.42 -4.96
N GLY A 63 -6.36 0.66 -5.94
CA GLY A 63 -6.61 0.29 -7.33
C GLY A 63 -6.23 -1.16 -7.57
N CYS A 64 -7.11 -1.91 -8.22
CA CYS A 64 -6.90 -3.31 -8.57
C CYS A 64 -6.46 -3.47 -10.04
N ILE A 65 -5.66 -4.50 -10.34
CA ILE A 65 -5.32 -4.89 -11.73
C ILE A 65 -6.55 -5.19 -12.60
N SER A 66 -7.69 -5.53 -11.97
CA SER A 66 -8.97 -5.74 -12.64
C SER A 66 -9.69 -4.45 -13.04
N GLY A 67 -9.13 -3.27 -12.72
CA GLY A 67 -9.78 -1.97 -12.91
C GLY A 67 -10.79 -1.60 -11.81
N ARG A 68 -10.98 -2.47 -10.80
CA ARG A 68 -11.81 -2.17 -9.62
C ARG A 68 -11.05 -1.27 -8.65
N VAL A 69 -11.77 -0.44 -7.89
CA VAL A 69 -11.17 0.40 -6.84
C VAL A 69 -11.90 0.12 -5.52
N LEU A 70 -11.15 -0.22 -4.48
CA LEU A 70 -11.65 -0.26 -3.11
C LEU A 70 -11.42 1.09 -2.45
N VAL A 71 -12.45 1.71 -1.90
CA VAL A 71 -12.32 2.95 -1.12
C VAL A 71 -12.81 2.71 0.29
N ILE A 72 -11.99 3.03 1.27
CA ILE A 72 -12.24 2.81 2.69
C ILE A 72 -12.16 4.16 3.38
N GLY A 73 -13.25 4.56 4.05
CA GLY A 73 -13.27 5.76 4.87
C GLY A 73 -13.09 5.40 6.34
N PHE A 74 -12.08 5.99 6.97
CA PHE A 74 -11.94 5.98 8.41
C PHE A 74 -12.71 7.15 9.02
N LYS A 75 -13.38 6.91 10.14
CA LYS A 75 -13.92 8.00 10.96
C LYS A 75 -12.78 8.57 11.81
N SER A 76 -12.79 9.88 12.03
CA SER A 76 -11.98 10.45 13.10
C SER A 76 -12.45 9.86 14.42
N ALA A 77 -11.52 9.42 15.28
CA ALA A 77 -11.82 9.31 16.69
C ALA A 77 -12.05 10.73 17.20
N GLY A 78 -13.25 11.00 17.72
CA GLY A 78 -13.60 12.25 18.40
C GLY A 78 -13.43 12.08 19.89
#